data_AF-A0A840XF40-F1
#
_entry.id   AF-A0A840XF40-F1
#
_cell.length_a   1.000
_cell.length_b   1.000
_cell.length_c   1.000
_cell.angle_alpha   90.00
_cell.angle_beta   90.00
_cell.angle_gamma   90.00
#
_symmetry.space_group_name_H-M   'P 1'
#
loop_
_entity.id
_entity.type
_entity.pdbx_description
1 polymer ?
#
loop_
_entity_poly.entity_id
_entity_poly.type
_entity_poly.pdbx_seq_one_letter_code
_entity_poly.pdbx_strand_id
1 'polypeptide(L)'
;MSVPALDIAPRMRHRGLPGATAALVATVMIALAGCAGLGGAPASVALTEQPGFPADAPIGEPVFDETWAGEPVGWLADDRGTLTIVSYWSSSCPLIATAIEVLDEARIAIELQPAPAQACTDDLAPHTHVLATPEGWGSGDGPYTAEVTRVDTGFGEVVTAVDLWPWPEPATIAVQTLREVPADITLPPDALDRGEPLAYWGPERESLRVVTWGSSSCPPPAVVLSTIGTTELELVFGPLPAGRVCTADFSPTTHVLGVPEGLEAGPITLAVRFEQRDGTAQRFRIPIND
;
A
#
# COMPACT_ATOMS: atom_id res chain seq x y z
N MET A 1 -3.41 50.31 -35.89
CA MET A 1 -3.59 50.77 -37.29
C MET A 1 -2.22 50.82 -37.95
N SER A 2 -2.07 49.99 -38.98
CA SER A 2 -1.30 50.14 -40.23
C SER A 2 0.07 50.84 -40.29
N VAL A 3 1.05 50.07 -40.80
CA VAL A 3 2.40 50.40 -41.29
C VAL A 3 2.35 51.36 -42.52
N PRO A 4 3.39 52.17 -42.84
CA PRO A 4 4.53 51.78 -43.72
C PRO A 4 5.90 52.35 -43.24
N ALA A 5 7.10 51.78 -43.46
CA ALA A 5 7.84 51.36 -44.66
C ALA A 5 8.39 52.51 -45.54
N LEU A 6 9.60 52.27 -46.11
CA LEU A 6 10.47 53.03 -47.02
C LEU A 6 11.63 53.84 -46.39
N ASP A 7 12.81 53.97 -46.99
CA ASP A 7 13.59 53.13 -47.93
C ASP A 7 14.95 53.84 -48.14
N ILE A 8 16.02 53.04 -48.25
CA ILE A 8 17.15 53.15 -49.20
C ILE A 8 17.93 54.49 -49.36
N ALA A 9 19.23 54.46 -49.02
CA ALA A 9 20.41 54.63 -49.92
C ALA A 9 21.63 55.34 -49.25
N PRO A 10 22.84 55.42 -49.86
CA PRO A 10 23.77 54.31 -50.07
C PRO A 10 25.26 54.69 -49.83
N ARG A 11 26.17 53.72 -50.01
CA ARG A 11 27.61 53.87 -50.35
C ARG A 11 28.50 54.48 -49.24
N MET A 12 29.77 54.10 -49.03
CA MET A 12 30.76 53.56 -49.95
C MET A 12 31.89 52.87 -49.16
N ARG A 13 32.32 51.76 -49.75
CA ARG A 13 33.60 51.03 -49.64
C ARG A 13 34.77 51.80 -49.02
N HIS A 14 35.60 51.13 -48.22
CA HIS A 14 36.92 50.67 -48.71
C HIS A 14 37.69 49.79 -47.69
N ARG A 15 38.09 48.62 -48.20
CA ARG A 15 39.40 47.95 -48.08
C ARG A 15 39.97 47.65 -46.68
N GLY A 16 40.08 46.34 -46.41
CA GLY A 16 41.09 45.78 -45.53
C GLY A 16 40.84 44.31 -45.19
N LEU A 17 41.35 43.38 -45.99
CA LEU A 17 41.65 41.99 -45.59
C LEU A 17 43.11 41.73 -45.99
N PRO A 18 43.83 40.75 -45.41
CA PRO A 18 43.49 39.89 -44.27
C PRO A 18 44.61 39.87 -43.20
N GLY A 19 44.22 39.82 -41.91
CA GLY A 19 45.11 39.43 -40.81
C GLY A 19 44.57 38.15 -40.21
N ALA A 20 45.00 37.01 -40.74
CA ALA A 20 44.67 35.71 -40.19
C ALA A 20 45.44 35.50 -38.88
N THR A 21 44.78 35.74 -37.75
CA THR A 21 45.17 35.18 -36.46
C THR A 21 44.00 34.35 -35.95
N ALA A 22 44.13 33.05 -36.16
CA ALA A 22 43.23 32.03 -35.62
C ALA A 22 43.30 32.08 -34.09
N ALA A 23 42.30 32.71 -33.47
CA ALA A 23 42.04 32.56 -32.05
C ALA A 23 41.35 31.21 -31.85
N LEU A 24 42.10 30.26 -31.30
CA LEU A 24 41.61 28.96 -30.86
C LEU A 24 40.67 29.20 -29.66
N VAL A 25 39.38 29.41 -29.93
CA VAL A 25 38.35 29.39 -28.89
C VAL A 25 38.15 27.92 -28.51
N ALA A 26 38.82 27.50 -27.43
CA ALA A 26 38.52 26.26 -26.76
C ALA A 26 37.14 26.38 -26.11
N THR A 27 36.10 26.04 -26.86
CA THR A 27 34.77 25.81 -26.31
C THR A 27 34.86 24.60 -25.41
N VAL A 28 34.98 24.82 -24.09
CA VAL A 28 34.78 23.78 -23.10
C VAL A 28 33.29 23.45 -23.11
N MET A 29 32.90 22.53 -23.97
CA MET A 29 31.64 21.81 -23.85
C MET A 29 31.80 20.92 -22.62
N ILE A 30 31.30 21.38 -21.47
CA ILE A 30 31.04 20.50 -20.34
C ILE A 30 29.88 19.62 -20.79
N ALA A 31 30.22 18.51 -21.45
CA ALA A 31 29.32 17.38 -21.53
C ALA A 31 29.10 16.93 -20.08
N LEU A 32 27.93 17.18 -19.52
CA LEU A 32 27.42 16.34 -18.45
C LEU A 32 27.24 14.95 -19.07
N ALA A 33 28.31 14.17 -19.04
CA ALA A 33 28.24 12.75 -19.22
C ALA A 33 27.41 12.22 -18.04
N GLY A 34 26.10 12.06 -18.27
CA GLY A 34 25.32 11.11 -17.50
C GLY A 34 26.03 9.76 -17.62
N CYS A 35 26.38 9.16 -16.50
CA CYS A 35 26.89 7.78 -16.46
C CYS A 35 25.76 6.84 -16.90
N ALA A 36 25.56 6.72 -18.21
CA ALA A 36 24.90 5.58 -18.80
C ALA A 36 25.96 4.48 -18.98
N GLY A 37 25.87 3.43 -18.15
CA GLY A 37 26.46 2.12 -18.42
C GLY A 37 27.95 1.94 -18.10
N LEU A 38 28.24 1.49 -16.88
CA LEU A 38 29.25 0.46 -16.67
C LEU A 38 28.49 -0.81 -16.28
N GLY A 39 28.53 -1.83 -17.16
CA GLY A 39 27.81 -3.09 -17.02
C GLY A 39 28.29 -3.93 -15.83
N GLY A 40 27.92 -3.50 -14.63
CA GLY A 40 27.88 -4.36 -13.45
C GLY A 40 26.69 -5.30 -13.52
N ALA A 41 26.80 -6.48 -12.90
CA ALA A 41 25.64 -7.33 -12.66
C ALA A 41 24.59 -6.52 -11.87
N PRO A 42 23.29 -6.72 -12.12
CA PRO A 42 22.25 -6.07 -11.34
C PRO A 42 22.45 -6.37 -9.85
N ALA A 43 22.31 -5.34 -9.03
CA ALA A 43 22.45 -5.42 -7.59
C ALA A 43 21.09 -5.17 -6.94
N SER A 44 20.78 -5.93 -5.90
CA SER A 44 19.52 -5.75 -5.19
C SER A 44 19.53 -4.45 -4.36
N VAL A 45 18.42 -3.72 -4.39
CA VAL A 45 18.09 -2.58 -3.51
C VAL A 45 17.26 -3.01 -2.31
N ALA A 46 16.86 -4.28 -2.23
CA ALA A 46 16.11 -4.80 -1.09
C ALA A 46 16.99 -4.81 0.17
N LEU A 47 16.38 -4.51 1.31
CA LEU A 47 16.99 -4.64 2.64
C LEU A 47 17.30 -6.11 2.94
N THR A 48 16.38 -7.00 2.58
CA THR A 48 16.54 -8.44 2.69
C THR A 48 15.83 -9.16 1.54
N GLU A 49 16.36 -10.32 1.18
CA GLU A 49 15.80 -11.21 0.18
C GLU A 49 15.86 -12.65 0.68
N GLN A 50 14.79 -13.41 0.46
CA GLN A 50 14.62 -14.74 1.01
C GLN A 50 13.82 -15.65 0.06
N PRO A 51 14.25 -16.90 -0.16
CA PRO A 51 13.40 -17.90 -0.80
C PRO A 51 12.17 -18.24 0.04
N GLY A 52 11.05 -18.50 -0.63
CA GLY A 52 9.82 -18.91 0.03
C GLY A 52 8.83 -17.77 0.24
N PHE A 53 7.61 -18.17 0.56
CA PHE A 53 6.56 -17.27 1.00
C PHE A 53 6.69 -17.03 2.51
N PRO A 54 6.59 -15.77 3.02
CA PRO A 54 6.78 -15.51 4.45
C PRO A 54 5.69 -16.17 5.28
N ALA A 55 6.09 -16.86 6.36
CA ALA A 55 5.15 -17.54 7.24
C ALA A 55 4.24 -16.57 8.01
N ASP A 56 4.69 -15.33 8.16
CA ASP A 56 4.01 -14.19 8.77
C ASP A 56 3.40 -13.24 7.73
N ALA A 57 3.22 -13.67 6.48
CA ALA A 57 2.61 -12.81 5.47
C ALA A 57 1.12 -12.46 5.80
N PRO A 58 0.62 -11.29 5.35
CA PRO A 58 -0.78 -10.86 5.51
C PRO A 58 -1.81 -11.76 4.85
N ILE A 59 -1.38 -12.44 3.81
CA ILE A 59 -2.19 -13.24 2.92
C ILE A 59 -1.65 -14.66 2.96
N GLY A 60 -2.52 -15.65 2.71
CA GLY A 60 -2.02 -16.98 2.39
C GLY A 60 -1.26 -16.96 1.07
N GLU A 61 -0.33 -17.90 0.90
CA GLU A 61 0.27 -18.12 -0.42
C GLU A 61 -0.86 -18.31 -1.46
N PRO A 62 -0.84 -17.57 -2.58
CA PRO A 62 -1.85 -17.67 -3.62
C PRO A 62 -2.01 -19.10 -4.12
N VAL A 63 -3.25 -19.51 -4.37
CA VAL A 63 -3.52 -20.78 -5.05
C VAL A 63 -3.35 -20.54 -6.54
N PHE A 64 -2.36 -21.17 -7.14
CA PHE A 64 -2.08 -21.05 -8.57
C PHE A 64 -3.14 -21.82 -9.37
N ASP A 65 -3.93 -21.10 -10.18
CA ASP A 65 -4.84 -21.70 -11.16
C ASP A 65 -4.30 -21.54 -12.59
N GLU A 66 -5.04 -22.06 -13.58
CA GLU A 66 -4.62 -22.04 -14.99
C GLU A 66 -4.55 -20.63 -15.61
N THR A 67 -5.07 -19.61 -14.91
CA THR A 67 -5.09 -18.22 -15.38
C THR A 67 -4.02 -17.34 -14.73
N TRP A 68 -3.33 -17.85 -13.71
CA TRP A 68 -2.27 -17.13 -13.00
C TRP A 68 -1.00 -17.03 -13.84
N ALA A 69 -0.49 -15.81 -14.04
CA ALA A 69 0.68 -15.51 -14.86
C ALA A 69 1.91 -15.11 -14.02
N GLY A 70 1.97 -15.61 -12.78
CA GLY A 70 3.08 -15.32 -11.88
C GLY A 70 3.01 -13.92 -11.27
N GLU A 71 1.82 -13.31 -11.19
CA GLU A 71 1.65 -11.97 -10.64
C GLU A 71 2.25 -11.88 -9.23
N PRO A 72 3.06 -10.84 -8.95
CA PRO A 72 3.57 -10.61 -7.62
C PRO A 72 2.46 -10.19 -6.66
N VAL A 73 2.72 -10.38 -5.38
CA VAL A 73 1.86 -9.89 -4.28
C VAL A 73 2.70 -9.03 -3.34
N GLY A 74 2.09 -8.11 -2.61
CA GLY A 74 2.85 -7.21 -1.74
C GLY A 74 2.06 -6.55 -0.64
N TRP A 75 2.79 -6.03 0.35
CA TRP A 75 2.21 -5.34 1.49
C TRP A 75 3.11 -4.24 2.03
N LEU A 76 2.51 -3.23 2.65
CA LEU A 76 3.17 -2.12 3.31
C LEU A 76 3.12 -2.33 4.82
N ALA A 77 4.27 -2.26 5.50
CA ALA A 77 4.31 -2.36 6.96
C ALA A 77 3.58 -1.18 7.63
N ASP A 78 3.04 -1.40 8.83
CA ASP A 78 2.24 -0.43 9.58
C ASP A 78 3.01 0.84 9.93
N ASP A 79 4.31 0.71 10.22
CA ASP A 79 5.19 1.84 10.46
C ASP A 79 5.57 2.59 9.17
N ARG A 80 5.13 2.07 8.02
CA ARG A 80 5.41 2.52 6.65
C ARG A 80 6.90 2.61 6.34
N GLY A 81 7.76 2.00 7.16
CA GLY A 81 9.21 2.01 6.96
C GLY A 81 9.67 1.01 5.90
N THR A 82 8.90 -0.06 5.71
CA THR A 82 9.20 -1.11 4.73
C THR A 82 7.96 -1.55 3.98
N LEU A 83 8.17 -2.04 2.76
CA LEU A 83 7.18 -2.81 2.02
C LEU A 83 7.78 -4.14 1.59
N THR A 84 6.95 -5.16 1.47
CA THR A 84 7.35 -6.49 1.03
C THR A 84 6.70 -6.79 -0.31
N ILE A 85 7.48 -7.33 -1.24
CA ILE A 85 7.00 -7.91 -2.50
C ILE A 85 7.39 -9.38 -2.50
N VAL A 86 6.46 -10.27 -2.84
CA VAL A 86 6.75 -11.66 -3.16
C VAL A 86 6.59 -11.83 -4.66
N SER A 87 7.69 -12.20 -5.32
CA SER A 87 7.72 -12.51 -6.75
C SER A 87 7.76 -14.03 -6.96
N TYR A 88 7.34 -14.47 -8.15
CA TYR A 88 7.33 -15.88 -8.52
C TYR A 88 8.16 -16.09 -9.77
N TRP A 89 9.21 -16.89 -9.65
CA TRP A 89 10.13 -17.17 -10.75
C TRP A 89 10.85 -18.51 -10.54
N SER A 90 11.69 -18.89 -11.50
CA SER A 90 12.63 -20.01 -11.37
C SER A 90 13.36 -19.99 -10.03
N SER A 91 13.23 -21.07 -9.25
CA SER A 91 13.88 -21.19 -7.94
C SER A 91 15.41 -21.12 -7.99
N SER A 92 16.00 -21.46 -9.14
CA SER A 92 17.45 -21.38 -9.38
C SER A 92 17.93 -20.04 -9.93
N CYS A 93 17.02 -19.16 -10.32
CA CYS A 93 17.30 -17.82 -10.85
C CYS A 93 16.32 -16.78 -10.30
N PRO A 94 16.13 -16.64 -8.97
CA PRO A 94 15.12 -15.75 -8.44
C PRO A 94 15.27 -14.34 -9.02
N LEU A 95 14.15 -13.64 -9.16
CA LEU A 95 14.23 -12.20 -9.40
C LEU A 95 14.90 -11.53 -8.21
N ILE A 96 15.48 -10.35 -8.43
CA ILE A 96 16.01 -9.44 -7.41
C ILE A 96 15.44 -8.06 -7.66
N ALA A 97 15.14 -7.32 -6.60
CA ALA A 97 14.62 -5.96 -6.74
C ALA A 97 15.77 -4.99 -7.02
N THR A 98 15.79 -4.35 -8.19
CA THR A 98 16.89 -3.51 -8.67
C THR A 98 16.61 -2.01 -8.61
N ALA A 99 15.33 -1.64 -8.55
CA ALA A 99 14.91 -0.25 -8.40
C ALA A 99 13.58 -0.15 -7.65
N ILE A 100 13.39 0.99 -6.97
CA ILE A 100 12.13 1.45 -6.42
C ILE A 100 12.04 2.97 -6.63
N GLU A 101 10.95 3.44 -7.23
CA GLU A 101 10.76 4.85 -7.58
C GLU A 101 9.37 5.35 -7.20
N VAL A 102 9.27 6.61 -6.80
CA VAL A 102 7.97 7.25 -6.50
C VAL A 102 7.35 7.74 -7.80
N LEU A 103 6.14 7.28 -8.10
CA LEU A 103 5.35 7.76 -9.24
C LEU A 103 4.48 8.95 -8.83
N ASP A 104 3.78 8.82 -7.70
CA ASP A 104 2.98 9.87 -7.07
C ASP A 104 2.77 9.56 -5.56
N GLU A 105 1.90 10.31 -4.88
CA GLU A 105 1.63 10.18 -3.43
C GLU A 105 1.13 8.79 -2.99
N ALA A 106 0.53 8.01 -3.90
CA ALA A 106 -0.07 6.71 -3.62
C ALA A 106 0.57 5.54 -4.41
N ARG A 107 1.40 5.84 -5.42
CA ARG A 107 1.99 4.84 -6.31
C ARG A 107 3.51 4.88 -6.36
N ILE A 108 4.11 3.70 -6.40
CA ILE A 108 5.54 3.47 -6.63
C ILE A 108 5.73 2.52 -7.82
N ALA A 109 6.90 2.58 -8.45
CA ALA A 109 7.37 1.58 -9.40
C ALA A 109 8.45 0.72 -8.73
N ILE A 110 8.46 -0.58 -9.01
CA ILE A 110 9.47 -1.54 -8.53
C ILE A 110 9.98 -2.33 -9.73
N GLU A 111 11.29 -2.39 -9.92
CA GLU A 111 11.90 -3.18 -10.99
C GLU A 111 12.51 -4.47 -10.43
N LEU A 112 12.08 -5.60 -10.99
CA LEU A 112 12.57 -6.93 -10.69
C LEU A 112 13.33 -7.50 -11.89
N GLN A 113 14.58 -7.92 -11.67
CA GLN A 113 15.42 -8.54 -12.70
C GLN A 113 15.93 -9.91 -12.26
N PRO A 114 16.15 -10.87 -13.17
CA PRO A 114 16.76 -12.14 -12.82
C PRO A 114 18.13 -11.96 -12.17
N ALA A 115 18.36 -12.65 -11.06
CA ALA A 115 19.69 -12.77 -10.50
C ALA A 115 20.66 -13.34 -11.55
N PRO A 116 21.94 -12.91 -11.56
CA PRO A 116 22.92 -13.45 -12.49
C PRO A 116 23.13 -14.95 -12.25
N ALA A 117 22.66 -15.77 -13.20
CA ALA A 117 22.74 -17.23 -13.15
C ALA A 117 23.11 -17.81 -14.53
N GLN A 118 23.68 -19.01 -14.53
CA GLN A 118 24.17 -19.65 -15.76
C GLN A 118 23.08 -20.43 -16.51
N ALA A 119 22.08 -20.96 -15.81
CA ALA A 119 20.92 -21.64 -16.37
C ALA A 119 19.79 -21.66 -15.34
N CYS A 120 18.57 -21.39 -15.78
CA CYS A 120 17.37 -21.40 -14.94
C CYS A 120 16.61 -22.71 -15.11
N THR A 121 16.02 -23.17 -14.01
CA THR A 121 15.12 -24.32 -13.96
C THR A 121 13.68 -23.87 -14.19
N ASP A 122 12.83 -24.74 -14.73
CA ASP A 122 11.44 -24.39 -15.08
C ASP A 122 10.49 -24.33 -13.87
N ASP A 123 10.97 -24.60 -12.64
CA ASP A 123 10.13 -24.61 -11.45
C ASP A 123 9.92 -23.20 -10.87
N LEU A 124 8.66 -22.78 -10.83
CA LEU A 124 8.25 -21.54 -10.18
C LEU A 124 8.22 -21.70 -8.66
N ALA A 125 8.89 -20.80 -7.96
CA ALA A 125 8.87 -20.70 -6.50
C ALA A 125 8.72 -19.23 -6.06
N PRO A 126 8.07 -18.98 -4.91
CA PRO A 126 8.02 -17.65 -4.31
C PRO A 126 9.41 -17.20 -3.86
N HIS A 127 9.68 -15.91 -4.02
CA HIS A 127 10.84 -15.24 -3.49
C HIS A 127 10.45 -13.88 -2.90
N THR A 128 10.81 -13.66 -1.65
CA THR A 128 10.43 -12.49 -0.86
C THR A 128 11.49 -11.41 -0.94
N HIS A 129 11.05 -10.17 -1.13
CA HIS A 129 11.86 -8.95 -1.14
C HIS A 129 11.31 -7.98 -0.10
N VAL A 130 12.12 -7.59 0.89
CA VAL A 130 11.77 -6.51 1.81
C VAL A 130 12.51 -5.25 1.37
N LEU A 131 11.76 -4.22 1.03
CA LEU A 131 12.26 -2.94 0.51
C LEU A 131 12.04 -1.84 1.53
N ALA A 132 12.96 -0.89 1.58
CA ALA A 132 12.72 0.36 2.29
C ALA A 132 11.69 1.18 1.52
N THR A 133 10.74 1.78 2.23
CA THR A 133 9.79 2.72 1.63
C THR A 133 10.52 4.00 1.21
N PRO A 134 10.28 4.56 0.00
CA PRO A 134 10.89 5.81 -0.42
C PRO A 134 10.54 6.97 0.51
N GLU A 135 11.52 7.84 0.80
CA GLU A 135 11.30 9.02 1.64
C GLU A 135 10.21 9.93 1.04
N GLY A 136 9.24 10.33 1.86
CA GLY A 136 8.15 11.22 1.46
C GLY A 136 7.00 10.56 0.69
N TRP A 137 7.07 9.26 0.43
CA TRP A 137 5.94 8.48 -0.12
C TRP A 137 5.12 7.84 1.02
N GLY A 138 3.84 7.56 0.77
CA GLY A 138 3.02 6.79 1.72
C GLY A 138 2.48 7.60 2.90
N SER A 139 2.41 8.94 2.80
CA SER A 139 1.93 9.80 3.89
C SER A 139 0.40 9.97 3.93
N GLY A 140 -0.32 9.58 2.88
CA GLY A 140 -1.78 9.69 2.78
C GLY A 140 -2.56 8.55 3.44
N ASP A 141 -3.85 8.47 3.10
CA ASP A 141 -4.78 7.46 3.64
C ASP A 141 -4.95 6.22 2.73
N GLY A 142 -4.14 6.09 1.67
CA GLY A 142 -4.22 4.97 0.72
C GLY A 142 -5.50 4.97 -0.14
N PRO A 143 -5.73 3.93 -0.97
CA PRO A 143 -4.93 2.71 -1.13
C PRO A 143 -3.58 2.98 -1.81
N TYR A 144 -2.61 2.11 -1.55
CA TYR A 144 -1.27 2.18 -2.14
C TYR A 144 -1.07 1.07 -3.17
N THR A 145 -0.41 1.39 -4.28
CA THR A 145 -0.17 0.43 -5.36
C THR A 145 1.29 0.48 -5.79
N ALA A 146 1.87 -0.68 -6.10
CA ALA A 146 3.17 -0.81 -6.76
C ALA A 146 2.99 -1.24 -8.22
N GLU A 147 3.58 -0.49 -9.15
CA GLU A 147 3.77 -0.93 -10.54
C GLU A 147 5.05 -1.77 -10.60
N VAL A 148 4.89 -3.10 -10.59
CA VAL A 148 6.00 -4.05 -10.57
C VAL A 148 6.36 -4.44 -11.98
N THR A 149 7.51 -3.96 -12.44
CA THR A 149 8.13 -4.36 -13.70
C THR A 149 8.96 -5.61 -13.50
N ARG A 150 8.64 -6.69 -14.21
CA ARG A 150 9.47 -7.90 -14.32
C ARG A 150 10.17 -7.89 -15.66
N VAL A 151 11.50 -7.77 -15.65
CA VAL A 151 12.32 -7.80 -16.87
C VAL A 151 12.67 -9.25 -17.18
N ASP A 152 12.10 -9.79 -18.25
CA ASP A 152 12.50 -11.09 -18.78
C ASP A 152 13.46 -10.90 -19.95
N THR A 153 14.71 -11.34 -19.77
CA THR A 153 15.75 -11.27 -20.80
C THR A 153 15.43 -12.05 -22.09
N GLY A 154 14.42 -12.94 -22.08
CA GLY A 154 13.96 -13.71 -23.23
C GLY A 154 12.57 -13.34 -23.76
N PHE A 155 11.68 -12.79 -22.93
CA PHE A 155 10.26 -12.58 -23.27
C PHE A 155 9.78 -11.12 -23.14
N GLY A 156 10.65 -10.18 -22.78
CA GLY A 156 10.35 -8.76 -22.71
C GLY A 156 9.98 -8.29 -21.31
N GLU A 157 9.38 -7.11 -21.21
CA GLU A 157 9.01 -6.47 -19.96
C GLU A 157 7.52 -6.70 -19.66
N VAL A 158 7.20 -7.15 -18.44
CA VAL A 158 5.82 -7.28 -17.96
C VAL A 158 5.62 -6.36 -16.77
N VAL A 159 4.72 -5.39 -16.90
CA VAL A 159 4.32 -4.51 -15.80
C VAL A 159 3.02 -5.03 -15.19
N THR A 160 3.01 -5.22 -13.87
CA THR A 160 1.85 -5.66 -13.10
C THR A 160 1.58 -4.66 -11.98
N ALA A 161 0.35 -4.13 -11.91
CA ALA A 161 -0.08 -3.34 -10.77
C ALA A 161 -0.41 -4.27 -9.59
N VAL A 162 0.21 -4.02 -8.45
CA VAL A 162 0.05 -4.77 -7.20
C VAL A 162 -0.51 -3.83 -6.14
N ASP A 163 -1.71 -4.13 -5.64
CA ASP A 163 -2.22 -3.44 -4.46
C ASP A 163 -1.39 -3.85 -3.24
N LEU A 164 -0.90 -2.85 -2.50
CA LEU A 164 -0.10 -3.08 -1.31
C LEU A 164 -1.04 -3.19 -0.11
N TRP A 165 -1.23 -4.40 0.38
CA TRP A 165 -2.01 -4.66 1.59
C TRP A 165 -1.34 -3.98 2.80
N PRO A 166 -2.05 -3.25 3.67
CA PRO A 166 -1.47 -2.82 4.95
C PRO A 166 -0.98 -4.03 5.78
N TRP A 167 -0.01 -3.89 6.68
CA TRP A 167 0.46 -5.04 7.46
C TRP A 167 1.08 -4.63 8.79
N PRO A 168 0.62 -5.21 9.92
CA PRO A 168 -0.42 -6.24 10.05
C PRO A 168 -1.86 -5.89 9.64
N GLU A 169 -2.48 -6.78 8.84
CA GLU A 169 -3.83 -6.58 8.29
C GLU A 169 -4.95 -7.26 9.10
N PRO A 170 -6.10 -6.57 9.19
CA PRO A 170 -6.30 -5.24 8.62
C PRO A 170 -5.73 -4.22 9.59
N ALA A 171 -5.19 -3.11 9.09
CA ALA A 171 -4.82 -1.96 9.92
C ALA A 171 -6.10 -1.48 10.59
N THR A 172 -6.38 -2.11 11.73
CA THR A 172 -7.57 -1.86 12.50
C THR A 172 -7.34 -0.51 13.17
N ILE A 173 -8.28 0.41 13.01
CA ILE A 173 -8.26 1.66 13.76
C ILE A 173 -8.55 1.42 15.25
N ALA A 174 -8.92 0.19 15.63
CA ALA A 174 -9.01 -0.20 17.02
C ALA A 174 -7.62 -0.17 17.66
N VAL A 175 -7.44 0.67 18.68
CA VAL A 175 -6.21 0.72 19.48
C VAL A 175 -5.97 -0.58 20.25
N GLN A 176 -7.01 -1.40 20.42
CA GLN A 176 -6.92 -2.74 20.98
C GLN A 176 -8.05 -3.64 20.47
N THR A 177 -7.75 -4.91 20.22
CA THR A 177 -8.75 -5.96 19.93
C THR A 177 -8.63 -7.09 20.93
N LEU A 178 -9.69 -7.34 21.71
CA LEU A 178 -9.75 -8.33 22.77
C LEU A 178 -10.61 -9.52 22.33
N ARG A 179 -10.16 -10.76 22.59
CA ARG A 179 -10.86 -12.01 22.27
C ARG A 179 -11.93 -12.41 23.27
N GLU A 180 -12.46 -11.41 23.95
CA GLU A 180 -13.35 -11.55 25.09
C GLU A 180 -14.11 -10.24 25.32
N VAL A 181 -15.02 -10.29 26.28
CA VAL A 181 -15.71 -9.12 26.79
C VAL A 181 -14.97 -8.63 28.04
N PRO A 182 -14.53 -7.37 28.09
CA PRO A 182 -13.99 -6.77 29.30
C PRO A 182 -14.87 -7.02 30.53
N ALA A 183 -14.25 -7.28 31.68
CA ALA A 183 -14.97 -7.67 32.89
C ALA A 183 -15.93 -6.59 33.44
N ASP A 184 -15.75 -5.33 33.04
CA ASP A 184 -16.61 -4.19 33.37
C ASP A 184 -17.82 -4.05 32.45
N ILE A 185 -17.91 -4.82 31.36
CA ILE A 185 -19.06 -4.85 30.47
C ILE A 185 -20.00 -6.00 30.87
N THR A 186 -21.25 -5.67 31.19
CA THR A 186 -22.31 -6.65 31.37
C THR A 186 -23.12 -6.78 30.08
N LEU A 187 -23.06 -7.96 29.46
CA LEU A 187 -23.85 -8.25 28.27
C LEU A 187 -25.31 -8.55 28.62
N PRO A 188 -26.26 -8.19 27.74
CA PRO A 188 -27.62 -8.71 27.78
C PRO A 188 -27.61 -10.25 27.76
N PRO A 189 -28.52 -10.93 28.49
CA PRO A 189 -28.58 -12.40 28.52
C PRO A 189 -28.79 -13.06 27.15
N ASP A 190 -29.39 -12.33 26.21
CA ASP A 190 -29.73 -12.77 24.85
C ASP A 190 -28.70 -12.32 23.80
N ALA A 191 -27.60 -11.67 24.21
CA ALA A 191 -26.66 -11.04 23.28
C ALA A 191 -26.01 -12.06 22.33
N LEU A 192 -25.63 -13.22 22.85
CA LEU A 192 -25.05 -14.31 22.06
C LEU A 192 -26.06 -14.85 21.04
N ASP A 193 -27.32 -14.99 21.42
CA ASP A 193 -28.38 -15.52 20.56
C ASP A 193 -28.71 -14.56 19.41
N ARG A 194 -28.65 -13.24 19.66
CA ARG A 194 -28.87 -12.22 18.63
C ARG A 194 -27.68 -12.05 17.69
N GLY A 195 -26.46 -12.19 18.19
CA GLY A 195 -25.24 -11.99 17.39
C GLY A 195 -25.08 -10.57 16.82
N GLU A 196 -25.87 -9.60 17.28
CA GLU A 196 -25.78 -8.20 16.89
C GLU A 196 -24.61 -7.51 17.59
N PRO A 197 -23.95 -6.52 16.95
CA PRO A 197 -22.91 -5.76 17.62
C PRO A 197 -23.50 -4.96 18.80
N LEU A 198 -22.68 -4.74 19.83
CA LEU A 198 -23.03 -3.92 20.98
C LEU A 198 -21.95 -2.85 21.19
N ALA A 199 -22.33 -1.69 21.72
CA ALA A 199 -21.41 -0.59 21.98
C ALA A 199 -21.52 -0.10 23.42
N TYR A 200 -20.36 0.19 24.01
CA TYR A 200 -20.19 0.66 25.37
C TYR A 200 -19.14 1.77 25.41
N TRP A 201 -19.33 2.74 26.30
CA TRP A 201 -18.25 3.64 26.67
C TRP A 201 -17.21 2.91 27.52
N GLY A 202 -15.95 3.26 27.33
CA GLY A 202 -14.92 2.97 28.33
C GLY A 202 -15.05 3.88 29.56
N PRO A 203 -14.27 3.60 30.61
CA PRO A 203 -14.12 4.48 31.77
C PRO A 203 -13.88 5.93 31.31
N GLU A 204 -14.57 6.87 31.97
CA GLU A 204 -14.46 8.30 31.67
C GLU A 204 -14.79 8.70 30.22
N ARG A 205 -15.39 7.78 29.43
CA ARG A 205 -15.67 7.93 27.99
C ARG A 205 -14.42 8.20 27.14
N GLU A 206 -13.25 7.72 27.57
CA GLU A 206 -11.99 7.91 26.83
C GLU A 206 -11.87 7.01 25.59
N SER A 207 -12.66 5.93 25.54
CA SER A 207 -12.69 4.97 24.44
C SER A 207 -14.11 4.55 24.12
N LEU A 208 -14.33 4.18 22.86
CA LEU A 208 -15.52 3.48 22.40
C LEU A 208 -15.19 1.98 22.31
N ARG A 209 -15.99 1.13 22.94
CA ARG A 209 -15.79 -0.32 22.95
C ARG A 209 -16.93 -1.00 22.22
N VAL A 210 -16.62 -1.67 21.12
CA VAL A 210 -17.62 -2.34 20.28
C VAL A 210 -17.42 -3.85 20.32
N VAL A 211 -18.40 -4.55 20.85
CA VAL A 211 -18.44 -6.01 20.91
C VAL A 211 -19.06 -6.54 19.63
N THR A 212 -18.35 -7.44 18.96
CA THR A 212 -18.77 -8.13 17.73
C THR A 212 -18.77 -9.63 17.96
N TRP A 213 -19.49 -10.38 17.14
CA TRP A 213 -19.63 -11.83 17.26
C TRP A 213 -19.16 -12.54 16.00
N GLY A 214 -18.43 -13.64 16.17
CA GLY A 214 -17.95 -14.43 15.05
C GLY A 214 -16.86 -15.41 15.47
N SER A 215 -16.07 -15.85 14.50
CA SER A 215 -14.91 -16.70 14.76
C SER A 215 -13.86 -15.95 15.57
N SER A 216 -13.43 -16.53 16.69
CA SER A 216 -12.39 -15.92 17.53
C SER A 216 -11.04 -15.81 16.81
N SER A 217 -10.78 -16.62 15.78
CA SER A 217 -9.56 -16.52 14.97
C SER A 217 -9.64 -15.48 13.85
N CYS A 218 -10.82 -14.91 13.57
CA CYS A 218 -11.07 -14.02 12.45
C CYS A 218 -12.02 -12.87 12.83
N PRO A 219 -11.57 -11.91 13.65
CA PRO A 219 -12.40 -10.75 13.92
C PRO A 219 -12.47 -9.87 12.67
N PRO A 220 -13.62 -9.27 12.36
CA PRO A 220 -13.67 -8.26 11.32
C PRO A 220 -12.86 -7.03 11.80
N PRO A 221 -12.09 -6.38 10.92
CA PRO A 221 -11.34 -5.17 11.28
C PRO A 221 -12.24 -3.95 11.41
N ALA A 222 -12.02 -3.11 12.43
CA ALA A 222 -12.56 -1.76 12.40
C ALA A 222 -11.69 -0.91 11.47
N VAL A 223 -12.26 -0.31 10.41
CA VAL A 223 -11.46 0.41 9.40
C VAL A 223 -11.76 1.90 9.34
N VAL A 224 -12.97 2.32 9.73
CA VAL A 224 -13.36 3.74 9.74
C VAL A 224 -14.21 4.02 10.95
N LEU A 225 -13.92 5.11 11.67
CA LEU A 225 -14.80 5.69 12.69
C LEU A 225 -14.89 7.19 12.43
N SER A 226 -16.11 7.69 12.22
CA SER A 226 -16.35 9.10 11.90
C SER A 226 -17.60 9.62 12.61
N THR A 227 -17.69 10.94 12.75
CA THR A 227 -18.87 11.62 13.29
C THR A 227 -19.84 11.97 12.18
N ILE A 228 -21.11 11.64 12.39
CA ILE A 228 -22.22 12.07 11.53
C ILE A 228 -23.07 13.06 12.35
N GLY A 229 -22.64 14.31 12.39
CA GLY A 229 -23.22 15.32 13.27
C GLY A 229 -22.74 15.18 14.72
N THR A 230 -23.50 15.71 15.68
CA THR A 230 -23.07 15.81 17.09
C THR A 230 -23.52 14.65 17.98
N THR A 231 -24.49 13.85 17.53
CA THR A 231 -25.12 12.77 18.33
C THR A 231 -25.04 11.39 17.68
N GLU A 232 -24.32 11.26 16.57
CA GLU A 232 -24.20 10.01 15.83
C GLU A 232 -22.76 9.77 15.35
N LEU A 233 -22.35 8.51 15.44
CA LEU A 233 -21.08 8.00 14.95
C LEU A 233 -21.34 6.97 13.85
N GLU A 234 -20.47 6.89 12.85
CA GLU A 234 -20.43 5.77 11.90
C GLU A 234 -19.13 4.99 12.08
N LEU A 235 -19.28 3.68 12.31
CA LEU A 235 -18.20 2.70 12.37
C LEU A 235 -18.35 1.70 11.23
N VAL A 236 -17.28 1.55 10.45
CA VAL A 236 -17.20 0.56 9.38
C VAL A 236 -16.25 -0.55 9.80
N PHE A 237 -16.74 -1.78 9.69
CA PHE A 237 -15.94 -2.98 9.72
C PHE A 237 -15.69 -3.47 8.29
N GLY A 238 -14.42 -3.67 7.94
CA GLY A 238 -14.02 -4.14 6.63
C GLY A 238 -14.23 -5.66 6.44
N PRO A 239 -14.12 -6.17 5.21
CA PRO A 239 -14.18 -7.60 4.96
C PRO A 239 -12.98 -8.32 5.59
N LEU A 240 -13.17 -9.58 5.98
CA LEU A 240 -12.05 -10.44 6.38
C LEU A 240 -11.10 -10.69 5.21
N PRO A 241 -9.79 -10.88 5.42
CA PRO A 241 -8.82 -11.17 4.35
C PRO A 241 -9.07 -12.51 3.63
N ALA A 242 -8.86 -12.53 2.31
CA ALA A 242 -9.05 -13.72 1.47
C ALA A 242 -8.13 -14.88 1.85
N GLY A 243 -8.64 -16.11 1.70
CA GLY A 243 -7.92 -17.33 2.08
C GLY A 243 -7.75 -17.58 3.57
N ARG A 244 -8.17 -16.65 4.46
CA ARG A 244 -8.07 -16.85 5.91
C ARG A 244 -8.99 -17.99 6.36
N VAL A 245 -8.40 -19.05 6.91
CA VAL A 245 -9.14 -20.15 7.53
C VAL A 245 -9.56 -19.72 8.94
N CYS A 246 -10.87 -19.66 9.16
CA CYS A 246 -11.43 -19.27 10.44
C CYS A 246 -11.84 -20.51 11.24
N THR A 247 -11.64 -20.47 12.56
CA THR A 247 -12.18 -21.48 13.47
C THR A 247 -13.70 -21.40 13.47
N ALA A 248 -14.36 -22.54 13.65
CA ALA A 248 -15.82 -22.64 13.57
C ALA A 248 -16.55 -22.14 14.85
N ASP A 249 -15.82 -21.61 15.82
CA ASP A 249 -16.42 -21.10 17.05
C ASP A 249 -17.18 -19.80 16.82
N PHE A 250 -18.07 -19.49 17.75
CA PHE A 250 -18.85 -18.25 17.76
C PHE A 250 -18.67 -17.58 19.12
N SER A 251 -17.81 -16.57 19.15
CA SER A 251 -17.28 -15.95 20.35
C SER A 251 -17.29 -14.43 20.23
N PRO A 252 -17.36 -13.69 21.34
CA PRO A 252 -17.28 -12.23 21.30
C PRO A 252 -15.85 -11.77 21.01
N THR A 253 -15.73 -10.67 20.26
CA THR A 253 -14.50 -9.87 20.14
C THR A 253 -14.81 -8.41 20.43
N THR A 254 -14.07 -7.79 21.34
CA THR A 254 -14.21 -6.38 21.69
C THR A 254 -13.16 -5.55 20.98
N HIS A 255 -13.59 -4.53 20.24
CA HIS A 255 -12.74 -3.53 19.59
C HIS A 255 -12.75 -2.24 20.41
N VAL A 256 -11.58 -1.81 20.89
CA VAL A 256 -11.40 -0.55 21.62
C VAL A 256 -10.93 0.50 20.63
N LEU A 257 -11.68 1.58 20.52
CA LEU A 257 -11.49 2.66 19.54
C LEU A 257 -11.28 3.98 20.30
N GLY A 258 -10.46 4.87 19.73
CA GLY A 258 -10.40 6.25 20.19
C GLY A 258 -11.72 6.98 19.92
N VAL A 259 -12.11 7.89 20.79
CA VAL A 259 -13.34 8.68 20.61
C VAL A 259 -13.05 9.88 19.72
N PRO A 260 -13.77 10.07 18.60
CA PRO A 260 -13.62 11.26 17.77
C PRO A 260 -14.01 12.54 18.50
N GLU A 261 -13.35 13.64 18.18
CA GLU A 261 -13.73 14.97 18.69
C GLU A 261 -15.10 15.43 18.12
N GLY A 262 -15.74 16.39 18.79
CA GLY A 262 -16.94 17.06 18.29
C GLY A 262 -18.28 16.40 18.64
N LEU A 263 -18.29 15.39 19.51
CA LEU A 263 -19.50 14.81 20.07
C LEU A 263 -20.08 15.68 21.20
N GLU A 264 -21.40 15.83 21.21
CA GLU A 264 -22.10 16.48 22.32
C GLU A 264 -22.21 15.56 23.54
N ALA A 265 -22.33 16.16 24.72
CA ALA A 265 -22.64 15.42 25.94
C ALA A 265 -24.10 14.92 25.86
N GLY A 266 -24.29 13.60 25.87
CA GLY A 266 -25.61 13.00 25.85
C GLY A 266 -25.64 11.59 25.28
N PRO A 267 -26.84 11.07 24.98
CA PRO A 267 -27.01 9.79 24.29
C PRO A 267 -26.48 9.87 22.86
N ILE A 268 -25.54 8.98 22.53
CA ILE A 268 -24.96 8.86 21.18
C ILE A 268 -25.44 7.54 20.55
N THR A 269 -25.75 7.59 19.26
CA THR A 269 -26.05 6.39 18.45
C THR A 269 -24.84 6.05 17.60
N LEU A 270 -24.50 4.76 17.53
CA LEU A 270 -23.49 4.24 16.62
C LEU A 270 -24.17 3.52 15.45
N ALA A 271 -23.99 4.03 14.23
CA ALA A 271 -24.30 3.33 13.00
C ALA A 271 -23.11 2.42 12.68
N VAL A 272 -23.33 1.09 12.69
CA VAL A 272 -22.29 0.10 12.39
C VAL A 272 -22.56 -0.51 11.02
N ARG A 273 -21.54 -0.60 10.18
CA ARG A 273 -21.59 -1.22 8.85
C ARG A 273 -20.53 -2.30 8.73
N PHE A 274 -20.93 -3.54 8.44
CA PHE A 274 -20.00 -4.65 8.13
C PHE A 274 -19.99 -4.87 6.64
N GLU A 275 -18.88 -4.55 5.99
CA GLU A 275 -18.67 -4.80 4.58
C GLU A 275 -18.27 -6.25 4.34
N GLN A 276 -18.89 -6.86 3.33
CA GLN A 276 -18.59 -8.21 2.87
C GLN A 276 -17.83 -8.14 1.55
N ARG A 277 -17.09 -9.20 1.21
CA ARG A 277 -16.30 -9.23 -0.03
C ARG A 277 -17.14 -9.20 -1.30
N ASP A 278 -18.37 -9.68 -1.23
CA ASP A 278 -19.30 -9.64 -2.37
C ASP A 278 -19.91 -8.24 -2.60
N GLY A 279 -19.42 -7.22 -1.89
CA GLY A 279 -19.90 -5.84 -1.97
C GLY A 279 -21.19 -5.60 -1.19
N THR A 280 -21.74 -6.62 -0.54
CA THR A 280 -22.88 -6.42 0.37
C THR A 280 -22.42 -5.85 1.70
N ALA A 281 -23.35 -5.26 2.45
CA ALA A 281 -23.06 -4.75 3.78
C ALA A 281 -24.23 -4.97 4.74
N GLN A 282 -23.93 -5.48 5.93
CA GLN A 282 -24.86 -5.52 7.05
C GLN A 282 -24.79 -4.19 7.80
N ARG A 283 -25.94 -3.72 8.30
CA ARG A 283 -26.04 -2.41 8.97
C ARG A 283 -26.81 -2.53 10.27
N PHE A 284 -26.32 -1.87 11.29
CA PHE A 284 -26.93 -1.80 12.62
C PHE A 284 -26.95 -0.35 13.11
N ARG A 285 -27.94 -0.01 13.92
CA ARG A 285 -27.96 1.25 14.68
C ARG A 285 -28.07 0.88 16.14
N ILE A 286 -27.02 1.15 16.91
CA ILE A 286 -26.91 0.70 18.29
C ILE A 286 -26.72 1.90 19.22
N PRO A 287 -27.52 2.01 20.30
CA PRO A 287 -27.23 2.99 21.35
C PRO A 287 -25.91 2.61 22.03
N ILE A 288 -25.10 3.60 22.37
CA ILE A 288 -23.88 3.38 23.16
C ILE A 288 -24.27 3.40 24.62
N ASN A 289 -24.05 2.29 25.32
CA ASN A 289 -24.35 2.17 26.75
C ASN A 289 -23.24 2.80 27.59
N ASP A 290 -23.61 3.34 28.75
CA ASP A 290 -22.68 3.76 29.80
C ASP A 290 -22.20 2.58 30.66
#